data_AF-A0A9P9U7W4-F1
#
_entry.id   AF-A0A9P9U7W4-F1
#
_cell.length_a   1.000
_cell.length_b   1.000
_cell.length_c   1.000
_cell.angle_alpha   90.00
_cell.angle_beta   90.00
_cell.angle_gamma   90.00
#
_symmetry.space_group_name_H-M   'P 1'
#
loop_
_entity.id
_entity.type
_entity.pdbx_description
1 polymer ?
#
loop_
_entity_poly.entity_id
_entity_poly.type
_entity_poly.pdbx_seq_one_letter_code
_entity_poly.pdbx_strand_id
1 'polypeptide(L)' 'YGSSLRKQCKRVEIGQHARYTCAFCGRHTVKRASFGIWKCHGQGCSKVLSGGAYMLA' A
#
# COMPACT_ATOMS: atom_id res chain seq x y z
N TYR A 1 5.63 12.07 21.22
CA TYR A 1 4.86 12.64 20.09
C TYR A 1 3.46 12.99 20.54
N GLY A 2 3.06 14.27 20.50
CA GLY A 2 1.73 14.74 20.94
C GLY A 2 0.56 14.11 20.17
N SER A 3 -0.68 14.35 20.61
CA SER A 3 -1.89 13.74 20.05
C SER A 3 -2.11 14.07 18.56
N SER A 4 -1.75 15.28 18.12
CA SER A 4 -1.82 15.73 16.73
C SER A 4 -0.91 14.91 15.81
N LEU A 5 0.36 14.76 16.19
CA LEU A 5 1.34 13.97 15.45
C LEU A 5 0.92 12.50 15.36
N ARG A 6 0.42 11.93 16.47
CA ARG A 6 -0.08 10.54 16.46
C ARG A 6 -1.27 10.35 15.51
N LYS A 7 -2.19 11.32 15.43
CA LYS A 7 -3.32 11.27 14.48
C LYS A 7 -2.84 11.29 13.03
N GLN A 8 -1.82 12.09 12.71
CA GLN A 8 -1.24 12.15 11.37
C GLN A 8 -0.50 10.84 11.03
N CYS A 9 0.39 10.36 11.90
CA CYS A 9 1.10 9.09 11.69
C CYS A 9 0.14 7.92 11.50
N LYS A 10 -0.92 7.83 12.33
CA LYS A 10 -1.93 6.76 12.21
C LYS A 10 -2.57 6.72 10.83
N ARG A 11 -2.87 7.87 10.22
CA ARG A 11 -3.46 7.92 8.86
C ARG A 11 -2.50 7.31 7.82
N VAL A 12 -1.22 7.64 7.93
CA VAL A 12 -0.17 7.16 7.04
C VAL A 12 0.12 5.67 7.26
N GLU A 13 0.14 5.23 8.52
CA GLU A 13 0.33 3.83 8.90
C GLU A 13 -0.80 2.92 8.42
N ILE A 14 -2.05 3.40 8.47
CA ILE A 14 -3.19 2.66 7.94
C ILE A 14 -3.05 2.51 6.41
N GLY A 15 -2.72 3.59 5.70
CA GLY A 15 -2.54 3.54 4.24
C GLY A 15 -1.43 2.58 3.82
N GLN A 16 -0.25 2.69 4.43
CA GLN A 16 0.91 1.89 4.01
C GLN A 16 0.76 0.38 4.28
N HIS A 17 -0.01 0.01 5.31
CA HIS A 17 -0.27 -1.38 5.68
C HIS A 17 -1.58 -1.94 5.11
N ALA A 18 -2.40 -1.08 4.48
CA ALA A 18 -3.58 -1.53 3.77
C ALA A 18 -3.20 -2.46 2.62
N ARG A 19 -4.12 -3.38 2.32
CA ARG A 19 -4.09 -4.11 1.06
C ARG A 19 -4.86 -3.30 0.03
N TYR A 20 -4.46 -3.40 -1.23
CA TYR A 20 -5.14 -2.73 -2.34
C TYR A 20 -5.53 -3.74 -3.43
N THR A 21 -6.52 -3.36 -4.22
CA THR A 21 -6.95 -4.09 -5.42
C THR A 21 -5.93 -3.90 -6.53
N CYS A 22 -5.45 -5.01 -7.10
CA CYS A 22 -4.54 -4.97 -8.24
C CYS A 22 -5.30 -4.65 -9.53
N ALA A 23 -4.88 -3.63 -10.27
CA ALA A 23 -5.46 -3.28 -11.58
C ALA A 23 -5.26 -4.37 -12.65
N PHE A 24 -4.29 -5.28 -12.48
CA PHE A 24 -4.01 -6.34 -13.44
C PHE A 24 -4.83 -7.61 -13.18
N CYS A 25 -4.82 -8.12 -11.95
CA CYS A 25 -5.47 -9.40 -11.62
C CYS A 25 -6.81 -9.25 -10.87
N GLY A 26 -7.22 -8.01 -10.55
CA GLY A 26 -8.46 -7.72 -9.83
C GLY A 26 -8.48 -8.13 -8.35
N ARG A 27 -7.41 -8.76 -7.84
CA ARG A 27 -7.38 -9.29 -6.45
C ARG A 27 -6.89 -8.25 -5.46
N HIS A 28 -7.47 -8.27 -4.26
CA HIS A 28 -7.13 -7.39 -3.14
C HIS A 28 -5.89 -7.88 -2.35
N THR A 29 -4.76 -8.02 -3.06
CA THR A 29 -3.54 -8.67 -2.55
C THR A 29 -2.28 -7.81 -2.72
N VAL A 30 -2.42 -6.57 -3.18
CA VAL A 30 -1.30 -5.65 -3.33
C VAL A 30 -0.87 -5.15 -1.95
N LYS A 31 0.43 -5.22 -1.65
CA LYS A 31 1.04 -4.70 -0.43
C LYS A 31 2.25 -3.84 -0.76
N ARG A 32 2.57 -2.90 0.13
CA ARG A 32 3.78 -2.08 0.01
C ARG A 32 5.02 -2.94 0.21
N ALA A 33 5.98 -2.84 -0.71
CA ALA A 33 7.27 -3.49 -0.60
C ALA A 33 8.34 -2.49 -0.15
N SER A 34 8.34 -1.29 -0.74
CA SER A 34 9.22 -0.19 -0.35
C SER A 34 8.57 1.16 -0.67
N PHE A 35 9.30 2.25 -0.47
CA PHE A 35 8.79 3.60 -0.74
C PHE A 35 8.41 3.75 -2.22
N GLY A 36 7.12 3.98 -2.49
CA GLY A 36 6.59 4.12 -3.85
C GLY A 36 6.50 2.81 -4.65
N ILE A 37 6.89 1.67 -4.08
CA ILE A 37 6.87 0.37 -4.75
C ILE A 37 5.89 -0.57 -4.05
N TRP A 38 4.95 -1.08 -4.83
CA TRP A 38 3.89 -1.97 -4.37
C TRP A 38 3.93 -3.27 -5.14
N LYS A 39 3.75 -4.39 -4.46
CA LYS A 39 3.81 -5.73 -5.07
C LYS A 39 2.48 -6.45 -4.90
N CYS A 40 1.98 -6.98 -6.00
CA CYS A 40 0.84 -7.90 -5.96
C CYS A 40 1.31 -9.28 -5.50
N HIS A 41 0.68 -9.83 -4.46
CA HIS A 41 0.93 -11.20 -4.00
C HIS A 41 -0.13 -12.19 -4.49
N GLY A 42 -0.92 -11.82 -5.50
CA GLY A 42 -1.87 -12.72 -6.14
C GLY A 42 -1.14 -13.81 -6.93
N GLN A 43 -1.60 -15.06 -6.79
CA GLN A 43 -1.08 -16.19 -7.54
C GLN A 43 -1.09 -15.89 -9.05
N GLY A 44 0.08 -16.00 -9.69
CA GLY A 44 0.27 -15.75 -11.12
C GLY A 44 0.41 -14.29 -11.55
N CYS A 45 0.14 -13.30 -10.69
CA CYS A 45 0.30 -11.88 -11.05
C CYS A 45 1.72 -11.40 -10.74
N SER A 46 2.13 -11.46 -9.47
CA SER A 46 3.46 -11.02 -8.97
C SER A 46 3.96 -9.66 -9.50
N LYS A 47 3.08 -8.83 -10.06
CA LYS A 47 3.42 -7.56 -10.69
C LYS A 47 3.83 -6.54 -9.64
N VAL A 48 4.81 -5.73 -10.01
CA VAL A 48 5.25 -4.56 -9.25
C VAL A 48 4.60 -3.32 -9.85
N LEU A 49 4.00 -2.51 -8.99
CA LEU A 49 3.29 -1.28 -9.30
C LEU A 49 4.07 -0.11 -8.69
N SER A 50 4.25 0.95 -9.47
CA SER A 50 4.67 2.25 -8.97
C SER A 50 3.45 3.01 -8.46
N GLY A 51 3.49 3.47 -7.22
CA GLY A 51 2.40 4.21 -6.59
C GLY A 51 2.91 5.28 -5.64
N GLY A 52 2.02 5.86 -4.86
CA GLY A 52 2.40 6.81 -3.81
C GLY A 52 3.23 6.16 -2.69
N ALA A 53 3.88 7.02 -1.90
CA ALA A 53 4.76 6.62 -0.80
C ALA A 53 4.07 5.73 0.25
N TYR A 54 2.81 6.05 0.55
CA TYR A 54 2.00 5.45 1.61
C TYR A 54 0.59 5.05 1.16
N MET A 55 0.24 5.32 -0.10
CA MET A 55 -1.02 4.91 -0.72
C MET A 55 -0.73 4.49 -2.17
N LEU A 56 -1.43 3.48 -2.68
CA LEU A 56 -1.22 2.99 -4.04
C LEU A 56 -1.69 4.01 -5.09
N ALA A 57 -2.83 4.67 -4.83
CA ALA A 57 -3.41 5.81 -5.53
C ALA A 57 -4.37 6.53 -4.57
#